data_AF-A0A954CKZ1-F1
#
_entry.id   AF-A0A954CKZ1-F1
#
_cell.length_a   1.000
_cell.length_b   1.000
_cell.length_c   1.000
_cell.angle_alpha   90.00
_cell.angle_beta   90.00
_cell.angle_gamma   90.00
#
_symmetry.space_group_name_H-M   'P 1'
#
loop_
_entity.id
_entity.type
_entity.pdbx_description
1 polymer ?
#
loop_
_entity_poly.entity_id
_entity_poly.type
_entity_poly.pdbx_seq_one_letter_code
_entity_poly.pdbx_strand_id
1 'polypeptide(L)'
;LGVRMILHIGEASSELIAVDGADLLAMRSISYGVRDIVKSIAGGLGVNMEQARQLTLKTVNIAPGYSGENPSGEAVVRHGQDAVSRLFLQIRAAEGYIKAVTGRFNLSLDQVAVCGTGAVIRGLPEFLAHRYQKKVSIFNPLAGFDFGDMGGNERALVGQHGVAMAIGLGLAKIAADRGRAAAVIDPPSVVARRHFFDRSLWLYAAVGVLVLALGFTFLYSMNQANQSRELRDVVRELEQEYGAAHTRIAEGAGQALADSPYATFQGLSELERETMTVEQMIREGAQLSIAGAAARRVQAHIPTLLGANMTLESYLVEQGEYQGKKGLVGRLTVSYRPNANSSNMGGTLKSALEGHPDVASVVLIEDGPGIDLASSVAKMVIYFKAPTLRILGESK
;
A
#
# COMPACT_ATOMS: atom_id res chain seq x y z
N LEU A 1 -9.55 44.49 -3.61
CA LEU A 1 -8.36 44.31 -4.48
C LEU A 1 -8.82 44.69 -5.87
N GLY A 2 -8.26 45.74 -6.49
CA GLY A 2 -8.67 46.18 -7.83
C GLY A 2 -8.34 45.15 -8.91
N VAL A 3 -8.89 45.34 -10.10
CA VAL A 3 -8.69 44.40 -11.22
C VAL A 3 -7.26 44.55 -11.76
N ARG A 4 -6.55 43.42 -11.81
CA ARG A 4 -5.16 43.36 -12.28
C ARG A 4 -5.14 42.82 -13.69
N MET A 5 -4.28 43.41 -14.51
CA MET A 5 -4.00 42.95 -15.86
C MET A 5 -2.67 42.21 -15.86
N ILE A 6 -2.66 40.97 -16.34
CA ILE A 6 -1.44 40.23 -16.61
C ILE A 6 -1.27 40.19 -18.13
N LEU A 7 -0.13 40.69 -18.59
CA LEU A 7 0.27 40.66 -20.00
C LEU A 7 1.42 39.67 -20.14
N HIS A 8 1.12 38.48 -20.64
CA HIS A 8 2.13 37.51 -21.02
C HIS A 8 2.55 37.79 -22.47
N ILE A 9 3.83 38.08 -22.70
CA ILE A 9 4.37 38.31 -24.04
C ILE A 9 5.24 37.11 -24.40
N GLY A 10 4.68 36.21 -25.21
CA GLY A 10 5.37 35.04 -25.70
C GLY A 10 6.17 35.29 -26.98
N GLU A 11 6.76 34.22 -27.50
CA GLU A 11 7.56 34.28 -28.73
C GLU A 11 6.68 34.57 -29.95
N ALA A 12 5.57 33.85 -30.11
CA ALA A 12 4.70 33.94 -31.29
C ALA A 12 3.39 34.73 -31.06
N SER A 13 2.93 34.80 -29.82
CA SER A 13 1.67 35.45 -29.41
C SER A 13 1.85 36.10 -28.05
N SER A 14 0.93 36.99 -27.71
CA SER A 14 0.80 37.55 -26.37
C SER A 14 -0.60 37.26 -25.84
N GLU A 15 -0.73 37.12 -24.53
CA GLU A 15 -1.98 36.84 -23.85
C GLU A 15 -2.28 37.95 -22.84
N LEU A 16 -3.46 38.53 -22.96
CA LEU A 16 -4.00 39.50 -22.03
C LEU A 16 -4.97 38.81 -21.09
N ILE A 17 -4.69 38.85 -19.79
CA ILE A 17 -5.46 38.15 -18.77
C ILE A 17 -5.92 39.18 -17.74
N ALA A 18 -7.24 39.29 -17.54
CA ALA A 18 -7.83 40.16 -16.53
C ALA A 18 -8.25 39.31 -15.32
N VAL A 19 -7.76 39.67 -14.14
CA VAL A 19 -8.06 38.95 -12.89
C VAL A 19 -8.59 39.90 -11.83
N ASP A 20 -9.61 39.46 -11.10
CA ASP A 20 -10.22 40.17 -9.98
C ASP A 20 -10.04 39.34 -8.71
N GLY A 21 -9.21 39.80 -7.78
CA GLY A 21 -8.77 38.97 -6.66
C GLY A 21 -8.06 37.70 -7.14
N ALA A 22 -8.72 36.54 -6.97
CA ALA A 22 -8.27 35.22 -7.41
C ALA A 22 -9.01 34.70 -8.64
N ASP A 23 -10.05 35.41 -9.09
CA ASP A 23 -10.92 34.95 -10.17
C ASP A 23 -10.45 35.47 -11.54
N LEU A 24 -10.48 34.59 -12.53
CA LEU A 24 -10.26 34.95 -13.93
C LEU A 24 -11.53 35.61 -14.47
N LEU A 25 -11.46 36.89 -14.84
CA LEU A 25 -12.59 37.59 -15.45
C LEU A 25 -12.71 37.26 -16.93
N ALA A 26 -11.61 37.42 -17.66
CA ALA A 26 -11.54 37.16 -19.09
C ALA A 26 -10.08 37.05 -19.53
N MET A 27 -9.87 36.40 -20.68
CA MET A 27 -8.57 36.37 -21.35
C MET A 27 -8.74 36.59 -22.84
N ARG A 28 -7.72 37.17 -23.48
CA ARG A 28 -7.67 37.34 -24.93
C ARG A 28 -6.26 37.10 -25.45
N SER A 29 -6.15 36.28 -26.48
CA SER A 29 -4.89 36.10 -27.22
C SER A 29 -4.75 37.17 -28.29
N ILE A 30 -3.50 37.60 -28.49
CA ILE A 30 -3.05 38.60 -29.44
C ILE A 30 -2.00 37.91 -30.31
N SER A 31 -2.24 37.83 -31.62
CA SER A 31 -1.31 37.22 -32.59
C SER A 31 -0.13 38.14 -32.92
N TYR A 32 0.57 38.58 -31.88
CA TYR A 32 1.75 39.43 -31.95
C TYR A 32 2.63 39.12 -30.74
N GLY A 33 3.89 38.76 -30.98
CA GLY A 33 4.84 38.38 -29.94
C GLY A 33 6.23 38.98 -30.16
N VAL A 34 7.21 38.44 -29.45
CA VAL A 34 8.63 38.84 -29.59
C VAL A 34 9.12 38.65 -31.01
N ARG A 35 8.69 37.60 -31.70
CA ARG A 35 9.07 37.32 -33.10
C ARG A 35 8.69 38.47 -34.03
N ASP A 36 7.56 39.12 -33.81
CA ASP A 36 7.12 40.23 -34.66
C ASP A 36 7.94 41.50 -34.41
N ILE A 37 8.39 41.71 -33.17
CA ILE A 37 9.34 42.77 -32.82
C ILE A 37 10.67 42.54 -33.52
N VAL A 38 11.22 41.33 -33.40
CA VAL A 38 12.47 40.94 -34.07
C VAL A 38 12.34 41.06 -35.59
N LYS A 39 11.20 40.68 -36.17
CA LYS A 39 10.93 40.80 -37.60
C LYS A 39 10.90 42.26 -38.06
N SER A 40 10.32 43.16 -37.26
CA SER A 40 10.32 44.60 -37.53
C SER A 40 11.75 45.16 -37.55
N ILE A 41 12.58 44.78 -36.57
CA ILE A 41 13.99 45.19 -36.48
C ILE A 41 14.79 44.62 -37.66
N ALA A 42 14.62 43.34 -37.97
CA ALA A 42 15.27 42.69 -39.10
C ALA A 42 14.97 43.41 -40.42
N GLY A 43 13.68 43.66 -40.70
CA GLY A 43 13.24 44.37 -41.90
C GLY A 43 13.72 45.81 -41.97
N GLY A 44 13.76 46.51 -40.82
CA GLY A 44 14.24 47.90 -40.74
C GLY A 44 15.74 48.05 -40.97
N LEU A 45 16.53 47.04 -40.62
CA LEU A 45 17.99 47.05 -40.73
C LEU A 45 18.51 46.27 -41.94
N GLY A 46 17.66 45.54 -42.65
CA GLY A 46 18.06 44.65 -43.75
C GLY A 46 18.92 43.47 -43.28
N VAL A 47 18.79 43.04 -42.02
CA VAL A 47 19.54 41.91 -41.45
C VAL A 47 18.66 40.66 -41.33
N ASN A 48 19.29 39.49 -41.13
CA ASN A 48 18.52 38.27 -40.91
C ASN A 48 17.90 38.21 -39.50
N MET A 49 16.93 37.31 -39.30
CA MET A 49 16.18 37.18 -38.04
C MET A 49 17.07 36.86 -36.82
N GLU A 50 18.13 36.08 -37.02
CA GLU A 50 19.03 35.67 -35.93
C GLU A 50 19.91 36.84 -35.46
N GLN A 51 20.47 37.59 -36.42
CA GLN A 51 21.19 38.83 -36.15
C GLN A 51 20.30 39.86 -35.44
N ALA A 52 19.07 40.05 -35.91
CA ALA A 52 18.11 40.94 -35.27
C ALA A 52 17.76 40.49 -33.83
N ARG A 53 17.62 39.18 -33.58
CA ARG A 53 17.38 38.64 -32.23
C ARG A 53 18.55 38.94 -31.30
N GLN A 54 19.79 38.72 -31.75
CA GLN A 54 20.99 39.05 -30.99
C GLN A 54 21.08 40.55 -30.66
N LEU A 55 20.79 41.41 -31.63
CA LEU A 55 20.72 42.86 -31.43
C LEU A 55 19.62 43.25 -30.43
N THR A 56 18.47 42.56 -30.47
CA THR A 56 17.35 42.79 -29.54
C THR A 56 17.72 42.47 -28.10
N LEU A 57 18.46 41.40 -27.86
CA LEU A 57 18.86 41.01 -26.50
C LEU A 57 20.02 41.85 -25.96
N LYS A 58 20.97 42.25 -26.82
CA LYS A 58 22.21 42.93 -26.40
C LYS A 58 22.07 44.45 -26.33
N THR A 59 21.39 45.04 -27.30
CA THR A 59 21.52 46.47 -27.61
C THR A 59 20.20 47.24 -27.56
N VAL A 60 19.06 46.58 -27.81
CA VAL A 60 17.76 47.26 -27.77
C VAL A 60 17.45 47.70 -26.33
N ASN A 61 17.22 48.99 -26.17
CA ASN A 61 16.49 49.57 -25.05
C ASN A 61 15.36 50.43 -25.63
N ILE A 62 14.11 50.01 -25.43
CA ILE A 62 12.94 50.72 -25.95
C ILE A 62 12.33 51.71 -24.96
N ALA A 63 13.05 52.06 -23.90
CA ALA A 63 12.57 53.04 -22.93
C ALA A 63 12.26 54.38 -23.64
N PRO A 64 11.22 55.11 -23.20
CA PRO A 64 10.93 56.45 -23.72
C PRO A 64 12.14 57.36 -23.61
N GLY A 65 12.48 58.07 -24.70
CA GLY A 65 13.60 59.01 -24.71
C GLY A 65 15.00 58.39 -24.82
N TYR A 66 15.11 57.05 -24.94
CA TYR A 66 16.39 56.41 -25.24
C TYR A 66 16.73 56.57 -26.73
N SER A 67 17.95 57.04 -27.01
CA SER A 67 18.55 57.05 -28.35
C SER A 67 19.76 56.11 -28.37
N GLY A 68 19.94 55.41 -29.48
CA GLY A 68 21.08 54.50 -29.63
C GLY A 68 22.42 55.25 -29.66
N GLU A 69 23.49 54.58 -29.25
CA GLU A 69 24.85 55.16 -29.20
C GLU A 69 25.43 55.48 -30.58
N ASN A 70 24.91 54.84 -31.63
CA ASN A 70 25.32 55.03 -33.01
C ASN A 70 24.10 54.96 -33.95
N PRO A 71 24.21 55.38 -35.23
CA PRO A 71 23.08 55.40 -36.17
C PRO A 71 22.39 54.05 -36.35
N SER A 72 23.14 52.94 -36.26
CA SER A 72 22.58 51.59 -36.34
C SER A 72 21.77 51.25 -35.09
N GLY A 73 22.27 51.59 -33.91
CA GLY A 73 21.58 51.44 -32.62
C GLY A 73 20.34 52.33 -32.52
N GLU A 74 20.38 53.53 -33.09
CA GLU A 74 19.21 54.41 -33.15
C GLU A 74 18.12 53.84 -34.06
N ALA A 75 18.49 53.28 -35.21
CA ALA A 75 17.56 52.56 -36.07
C ALA A 75 16.96 51.33 -35.37
N VAL A 76 17.78 50.54 -34.66
CA VAL A 76 17.35 49.39 -33.85
C VAL A 76 16.30 49.81 -32.81
N VAL A 77 16.56 50.88 -32.05
CA VAL A 77 15.63 51.40 -31.03
C VAL A 77 14.33 51.89 -31.66
N ARG A 78 14.41 52.66 -32.74
CA ARG A 78 13.24 53.19 -33.46
C ARG A 78 12.34 52.06 -33.98
N HIS A 79 12.90 51.08 -34.69
CA HIS A 79 12.14 49.95 -35.22
C HIS A 79 11.57 49.06 -34.11
N GLY A 80 12.26 48.95 -32.97
CA GLY A 80 11.75 48.30 -31.76
C GLY A 80 10.56 49.04 -31.15
N GLN A 81 10.67 50.36 -30.95
CA GLN A 81 9.60 51.22 -30.43
C GLN A 81 8.36 51.22 -31.35
N ASP A 82 8.56 51.22 -32.67
CA ASP A 82 7.48 51.10 -33.64
C ASP A 82 6.75 49.76 -33.52
N ALA A 83 7.49 48.66 -33.37
CA ALA A 83 6.90 47.34 -33.18
C ALA A 83 6.11 47.24 -31.86
N VAL A 84 6.68 47.73 -30.77
CA VAL A 84 6.01 47.74 -29.47
C VAL A 84 4.82 48.70 -29.45
N SER A 85 4.85 49.80 -30.21
CA SER A 85 3.67 50.65 -30.42
C SER A 85 2.52 49.89 -31.07
N ARG A 86 2.80 49.03 -32.07
CA ARG A 86 1.77 48.17 -32.69
C ARG A 86 1.23 47.13 -31.72
N LEU A 87 2.10 46.50 -30.93
CA LEU A 87 1.67 45.60 -29.86
C LEU A 87 0.74 46.32 -28.88
N PHE A 88 1.11 47.53 -28.44
CA PHE A 88 0.28 48.33 -27.55
C PHE A 88 -1.12 48.60 -28.12
N LEU A 89 -1.24 48.96 -29.41
CA LEU A 89 -2.55 49.14 -30.06
C LEU A 89 -3.39 47.86 -30.01
N GLN A 90 -2.79 46.69 -30.22
CA GLN A 90 -3.49 45.41 -30.13
C GLN A 90 -3.91 45.08 -28.69
N ILE A 91 -3.07 45.41 -27.70
CA ILE A 91 -3.44 45.24 -26.29
C ILE A 91 -4.63 46.14 -25.94
N ARG A 92 -4.68 47.38 -26.43
CA ARG A 92 -5.83 48.28 -26.22
C ARG A 92 -7.12 47.75 -26.85
N ALA A 93 -7.02 47.13 -28.03
CA ALA A 93 -8.16 46.47 -28.64
C ALA A 93 -8.63 45.25 -27.80
N ALA A 94 -7.70 44.45 -27.29
CA ALA A 94 -8.00 43.32 -26.42
C ALA A 94 -8.62 43.76 -25.08
N GLU A 95 -8.16 44.87 -24.50
CA GLU A 95 -8.78 45.49 -23.32
C GLU A 95 -10.23 45.91 -23.60
N GLY A 96 -10.48 46.55 -24.74
CA GLY A 96 -11.84 46.91 -25.16
C GLY A 96 -12.76 45.69 -25.27
N TYR A 97 -12.25 44.60 -25.85
CA TYR A 97 -12.97 43.33 -25.91
C TYR A 97 -13.29 42.77 -24.51
N ILE A 98 -12.31 42.74 -23.60
CA ILE A 98 -12.51 42.26 -22.22
C ILE A 98 -13.59 43.07 -21.51
N LYS A 99 -13.57 44.40 -21.64
CA LYS A 99 -14.61 45.27 -21.05
C LYS A 99 -16.00 44.97 -21.60
N ALA A 100 -16.10 44.74 -22.92
CA ALA A 100 -17.35 44.40 -23.56
C ALA A 100 -17.92 43.05 -23.08
N VAL A 101 -17.08 42.00 -23.04
CA VAL A 101 -17.52 40.64 -22.63
C VAL A 101 -17.87 40.57 -21.15
N THR A 102 -17.13 41.30 -20.29
CA THR A 102 -17.38 41.30 -18.85
C THR A 102 -18.54 42.23 -18.45
N GLY A 103 -19.07 43.05 -19.36
CA GLY A 103 -20.06 44.09 -19.06
C GLY A 103 -19.53 45.19 -18.12
N ARG A 104 -18.23 45.20 -17.81
CA ARG A 104 -17.59 46.14 -16.89
C ARG A 104 -16.90 47.25 -17.69
N PHE A 105 -17.67 48.18 -18.25
CA PHE A 105 -17.11 49.29 -19.05
C PHE A 105 -16.21 50.24 -18.24
N ASN A 106 -16.45 50.34 -16.93
CA ASN A 106 -15.62 51.11 -15.98
C ASN A 106 -14.50 50.28 -15.34
N LEU A 107 -14.14 49.12 -15.91
CA LEU A 107 -13.00 48.33 -15.43
C LEU A 107 -11.71 49.15 -15.58
N SER A 108 -11.25 49.73 -14.47
CA SER A 108 -9.92 50.32 -14.41
C SER A 108 -8.92 49.20 -14.16
N LEU A 109 -8.12 48.88 -15.17
CA LEU A 109 -7.00 47.96 -15.03
C LEU A 109 -5.91 48.72 -14.28
N ASP A 110 -5.98 48.70 -12.96
CA ASP A 110 -5.23 49.61 -12.08
C ASP A 110 -3.73 49.29 -12.02
N GLN A 111 -3.39 48.02 -12.29
CA GLN A 111 -2.03 47.52 -12.29
C GLN A 111 -1.82 46.59 -13.48
N VAL A 112 -0.72 46.81 -14.19
CA VAL A 112 -0.30 45.97 -15.30
C VAL A 112 0.94 45.20 -14.88
N ALA A 113 0.86 43.88 -14.94
CA ALA A 113 1.93 42.97 -14.62
C ALA A 113 2.39 42.29 -15.92
N VAL A 114 3.67 42.42 -16.28
CA VAL A 114 4.22 41.88 -17.54
C VAL A 114 5.07 40.66 -17.25
N CYS A 115 4.86 39.58 -18.00
CA CYS A 115 5.65 38.35 -17.92
C CYS A 115 5.86 37.72 -19.31
N GLY A 116 6.52 36.57 -19.37
CA GLY A 116 6.85 35.90 -20.62
C GLY A 116 8.23 36.29 -21.16
N THR A 117 8.57 35.77 -22.34
CA THR A 117 9.87 36.01 -22.98
C THR A 117 10.07 37.47 -23.37
N GLY A 118 9.00 38.17 -23.74
CA GLY A 118 9.05 39.59 -24.10
C GLY A 118 9.30 40.53 -22.92
N ALA A 119 9.05 40.10 -21.68
CA ALA A 119 9.31 40.90 -20.49
C ALA A 119 10.81 41.18 -20.26
N VAL A 120 11.70 40.43 -20.94
CA VAL A 120 13.16 40.61 -20.88
C VAL A 120 13.64 41.77 -21.76
N ILE A 121 12.80 42.29 -22.67
CA ILE A 121 13.15 43.42 -23.53
C ILE A 121 13.37 44.67 -22.66
N ARG A 122 14.59 45.22 -22.70
CA ARG A 122 14.96 46.38 -21.87
C ARG A 122 14.13 47.60 -22.26
N GLY A 123 13.60 48.31 -21.28
CA GLY A 123 12.78 49.50 -21.50
C GLY A 123 11.31 49.21 -21.81
N LEU A 124 10.90 47.94 -21.95
CA LEU A 124 9.52 47.58 -22.25
C LEU A 124 8.54 47.98 -21.14
N PRO A 125 8.80 47.70 -19.84
CA PRO A 125 7.92 48.15 -18.76
C PRO A 125 7.78 49.68 -18.73
N GLU A 126 8.87 50.41 -18.93
CA GLU A 126 8.91 51.87 -18.95
C GLU A 126 8.12 52.43 -20.14
N PHE A 127 8.29 51.83 -21.31
CA PHE A 127 7.52 52.17 -22.51
C PHE A 127 6.02 51.97 -22.28
N LEU A 128 5.63 50.81 -21.74
CA LEU A 128 4.24 50.52 -21.44
C LEU A 128 3.70 51.43 -20.35
N ALA A 129 4.47 51.74 -19.31
CA ALA A 129 4.06 52.64 -18.23
C ALA A 129 3.79 54.05 -18.77
N HIS A 130 4.67 54.55 -19.64
CA HIS A 130 4.50 55.82 -20.31
C HIS A 130 3.26 55.84 -21.23
N ARG A 131 2.97 54.75 -21.95
CA ARG A 131 1.78 54.67 -22.83
C ARG A 131 0.48 54.46 -22.05
N TYR A 132 0.49 53.67 -20.98
CA TYR A 132 -0.68 53.42 -20.15
C TYR A 132 -0.98 54.56 -19.17
N GLN A 133 0.01 55.39 -18.84
CA GLN A 133 -0.05 56.35 -17.72
C GLN A 133 -0.41 55.65 -16.40
N LYS A 134 0.11 54.43 -16.23
CA LYS A 134 -0.14 53.56 -15.06
C LYS A 134 1.12 52.82 -14.67
N LYS A 135 1.12 52.28 -13.44
CA LYS A 135 2.20 51.43 -12.95
C LYS A 135 2.21 50.11 -13.72
N VAL A 136 3.31 49.86 -14.41
CA VAL A 136 3.65 48.58 -15.04
C VAL A 136 4.78 47.95 -14.24
N SER A 137 4.60 46.71 -13.80
CA SER A 137 5.62 45.95 -13.07
C SER A 137 5.94 44.64 -13.76
N ILE A 138 7.19 44.21 -13.71
CA ILE A 138 7.56 42.86 -14.15
C ILE A 138 7.02 41.86 -13.12
N PHE A 139 6.26 40.89 -13.59
CA PHE A 139 5.80 39.78 -12.78
C PHE A 139 6.81 38.65 -12.86
N ASN A 140 7.59 38.47 -11.79
CA ASN A 140 8.43 37.30 -11.63
C ASN A 140 7.63 36.19 -10.93
N PRO A 141 7.23 35.12 -11.63
CA PRO A 141 6.45 34.03 -11.06
C PRO A 141 7.23 33.24 -10.00
N LEU A 142 8.56 33.36 -10.00
CA LEU A 142 9.47 32.68 -9.07
C LEU A 142 9.82 33.53 -7.85
N ALA A 143 9.26 34.74 -7.73
CA ALA A 143 9.44 35.56 -6.55
C ALA A 143 8.90 34.82 -5.31
N GLY A 144 9.79 34.54 -4.35
CA GLY A 144 9.44 33.85 -3.11
C GLY A 144 9.66 32.34 -3.12
N PHE A 145 10.19 31.75 -4.19
CA PHE A 145 10.68 30.38 -4.17
C PHE A 145 12.10 30.34 -3.61
N ASP A 146 12.36 29.37 -2.74
CA ASP A 146 13.71 29.06 -2.28
C ASP A 146 14.42 28.17 -3.30
N PHE A 147 15.59 28.61 -3.74
CA PHE A 147 16.44 27.89 -4.68
C PHE A 147 17.75 27.43 -4.03
N GLY A 148 17.84 27.40 -2.70
CA GLY A 148 19.03 27.11 -1.90
C GLY A 148 19.81 25.86 -2.32
N ASP A 149 19.09 24.79 -2.68
CA ASP A 149 19.66 23.49 -3.03
C ASP A 149 19.98 23.33 -4.53
N MET A 150 19.68 24.35 -5.35
CA MET A 150 19.88 24.32 -6.80
C MET A 150 21.35 24.60 -7.16
N GLY A 151 21.88 23.89 -8.16
CA GLY A 151 23.25 24.10 -8.63
C GLY A 151 23.48 25.52 -9.18
N GLY A 152 24.71 26.02 -9.10
CA GLY A 152 25.02 27.41 -9.49
C GLY A 152 24.60 27.78 -10.93
N ASN A 153 24.75 26.86 -11.87
CA ASN A 153 24.35 27.05 -13.27
C ASN A 153 22.83 27.12 -13.45
N GLU A 154 22.08 26.26 -12.76
CA GLU A 154 20.63 26.22 -12.80
C GLU A 154 20.03 27.49 -12.18
N ARG A 155 20.61 27.95 -11.06
CA ARG A 155 20.21 29.20 -10.42
C ARG A 155 20.44 30.41 -11.33
N ALA A 156 21.54 30.43 -12.09
CA ALA A 156 21.80 31.49 -13.07
C ALA A 156 20.76 31.50 -14.21
N LEU A 157 20.40 30.32 -14.74
CA LEU A 157 19.35 30.18 -15.76
C LEU A 157 17.99 30.62 -15.23
N VAL A 158 17.65 30.25 -13.99
CA VAL A 158 16.42 30.68 -13.31
C VAL A 158 16.40 32.20 -13.12
N GLY A 159 17.53 32.81 -12.74
CA GLY A 159 17.63 34.26 -12.62
C GLY A 159 17.43 34.97 -13.97
N GLN A 160 18.00 34.43 -15.04
CA GLN A 160 17.94 35.04 -16.38
C GLN A 160 16.59 34.85 -17.07
N HIS A 161 15.95 33.68 -16.89
CA HIS A 161 14.75 33.29 -17.62
C HIS A 161 13.50 33.13 -16.75
N GLY A 162 13.58 33.42 -15.44
CA GLY A 162 12.49 33.17 -14.50
C GLY A 162 11.17 33.86 -14.86
N VAL A 163 11.24 35.05 -15.46
CA VAL A 163 10.07 35.81 -15.93
C VAL A 163 9.34 35.10 -17.09
N ALA A 164 10.06 34.31 -17.90
CA ALA A 164 9.49 33.51 -18.98
C ALA A 164 8.85 32.20 -18.49
N MET A 165 9.12 31.79 -17.24
CA MET A 165 8.63 30.51 -16.70
C MET A 165 7.21 30.56 -16.15
N ALA A 166 6.47 31.67 -16.33
CA ALA A 166 5.13 31.85 -15.78
C ALA A 166 4.15 30.75 -16.22
N ILE A 167 4.16 30.39 -17.52
CA ILE A 167 3.32 29.31 -18.05
C ILE A 167 3.76 27.95 -17.48
N GLY A 168 5.06 27.65 -17.50
CA GLY A 168 5.59 26.38 -17.00
C GLY A 168 5.26 26.16 -15.52
N LEU A 169 5.43 27.20 -14.69
CA LEU A 169 5.07 27.17 -13.29
C LEU A 169 3.55 27.02 -13.08
N GLY A 170 2.75 27.72 -13.90
CA GLY A 170 1.29 27.59 -13.87
C GLY A 170 0.83 26.16 -14.15
N LEU A 171 1.39 25.53 -15.19
CA LEU A 171 1.11 24.13 -15.53
C LEU A 171 1.56 23.17 -14.43
N ALA A 172 2.76 23.38 -13.87
CA ALA A 172 3.25 22.58 -12.75
C ALA A 172 2.36 22.72 -11.51
N LYS A 173 1.88 23.94 -11.22
CA LYS A 173 0.94 24.20 -10.12
C LYS A 173 -0.40 23.50 -10.35
N ILE A 174 -0.97 23.55 -11.56
CA ILE A 174 -2.21 22.85 -11.91
C ILE A 174 -2.02 21.33 -11.76
N ALA A 175 -0.87 20.79 -12.17
CA ALA A 175 -0.56 19.37 -12.02
C ALA A 175 -0.38 18.95 -10.55
N ALA A 176 0.19 19.83 -9.72
CA ALA A 176 0.39 19.60 -8.29
C ALA A 176 -0.91 19.72 -7.49
N ASP A 177 -1.78 20.66 -7.86
CA ASP A 177 -3.04 20.96 -7.18
C ASP A 177 -4.17 20.04 -7.70
N ARG A 178 -4.05 18.74 -7.40
CA ARG A 178 -4.92 17.65 -7.90
C ARG A 178 -6.41 17.76 -7.52
N GLY A 179 -6.82 18.77 -6.76
CA GLY A 179 -8.17 18.92 -6.21
C GLY A 179 -8.91 20.20 -6.58
N ARG A 180 -8.25 21.21 -7.19
CA ARG A 180 -8.86 22.52 -7.45
C ARG A 180 -8.66 22.95 -8.89
N ALA A 181 -9.76 22.91 -9.64
CA ALA A 181 -9.97 23.64 -10.89
C ALA A 181 -8.92 23.42 -12.00
N ALA A 182 -8.50 22.17 -12.21
CA ALA A 182 -8.04 21.82 -13.53
C ALA A 182 -9.30 21.70 -14.41
N ALA A 183 -9.52 22.63 -15.33
CA ALA A 183 -10.42 22.45 -16.46
C ALA A 183 -9.80 21.35 -17.35
N VAL A 184 -9.84 20.13 -16.85
CA VAL A 184 -9.32 18.96 -17.53
C VAL A 184 -10.35 18.65 -18.61
N ILE A 185 -10.04 19.04 -19.84
CA ILE A 185 -10.70 18.50 -21.03
C ILE A 185 -10.12 17.10 -21.22
N ASP A 186 -10.38 16.20 -20.28
CA ASP A 186 -10.09 14.79 -20.48
C ASP A 186 -11.23 14.23 -21.33
N PRO A 187 -10.94 13.53 -22.43
CA PRO A 187 -11.94 12.73 -23.11
C PRO A 187 -12.60 11.79 -22.09
N PRO A 188 -13.92 11.56 -22.15
CA PRO A 188 -14.61 10.71 -21.18
C PRO A 188 -14.01 9.30 -21.06
N SER A 189 -13.35 8.81 -22.13
CA SER A 189 -12.61 7.54 -22.14
C SER A 189 -11.37 7.52 -21.23
N VAL A 190 -10.66 8.65 -21.09
CA VAL A 190 -9.47 8.77 -20.23
C VAL A 190 -9.89 8.91 -18.78
N VAL A 191 -10.95 9.69 -18.50
CA VAL A 191 -11.54 9.81 -17.17
C VAL A 191 -12.05 8.46 -16.66
N ALA A 192 -12.76 7.70 -17.50
CA ALA A 192 -13.30 6.39 -17.14
C ALA A 192 -12.19 5.36 -16.85
N ARG A 193 -11.14 5.32 -17.68
CA ARG A 193 -10.00 4.41 -17.47
C ARG A 193 -9.26 4.76 -16.17
N ARG A 194 -9.09 6.04 -15.87
CA ARG A 194 -8.43 6.50 -14.64
C ARG A 194 -9.26 6.20 -13.39
N HIS A 195 -10.55 6.48 -13.43
CA HIS A 195 -11.48 6.10 -12.35
C HIS A 195 -11.54 4.59 -12.11
N PHE A 196 -11.45 3.79 -13.18
CA PHE A 196 -11.42 2.34 -13.08
C PHE A 196 -10.19 1.86 -12.30
N PHE A 197 -8.99 2.36 -12.63
CA PHE A 197 -7.75 2.00 -11.94
C PHE A 197 -7.67 2.55 -10.51
N ASP A 198 -8.04 3.81 -10.28
CA ASP A 198 -7.84 4.47 -8.99
C ASP A 198 -8.87 4.06 -7.93
N ARG A 199 -10.11 3.73 -8.32
CA ARG A 199 -11.20 3.44 -7.35
C ARG A 199 -11.82 2.06 -7.51
N SER A 200 -12.00 1.56 -8.72
CA SER A 200 -12.76 0.31 -8.90
C SER A 200 -11.92 -0.95 -8.73
N LEU A 201 -10.62 -0.90 -9.03
CA LEU A 201 -9.74 -2.07 -8.91
C LEU A 201 -9.67 -2.59 -7.47
N TRP A 202 -9.53 -1.70 -6.49
CA TRP A 202 -9.54 -2.05 -5.07
C TRP A 202 -10.91 -2.56 -4.60
N LEU A 203 -11.99 -2.03 -5.16
CA LEU A 203 -13.35 -2.48 -4.87
C LEU A 203 -13.59 -3.91 -5.39
N TYR A 204 -13.16 -4.20 -6.62
CA TYR A 204 -13.23 -5.55 -7.20
C TYR A 204 -12.31 -6.53 -6.47
N ALA A 205 -11.12 -6.10 -6.05
CA ALA A 205 -10.24 -6.91 -5.23
C ALA A 205 -10.89 -7.25 -3.88
N ALA A 206 -11.52 -6.28 -3.21
CA ALA A 206 -12.23 -6.50 -1.95
C ALA A 206 -13.41 -7.48 -2.10
N VAL A 207 -14.19 -7.35 -3.17
CA VAL A 207 -15.27 -8.29 -3.50
C VAL A 207 -14.71 -9.69 -3.79
N GLY A 208 -13.60 -9.79 -4.52
CA GLY A 208 -12.93 -11.05 -4.80
C GLY A 208 -12.47 -11.77 -3.52
N VAL A 209 -11.87 -11.03 -2.57
CA VAL A 209 -11.46 -11.57 -1.26
C VAL A 209 -12.69 -12.04 -0.47
N LEU A 210 -13.79 -11.28 -0.49
CA LEU A 210 -15.03 -11.66 0.20
C LEU A 210 -15.62 -12.96 -0.37
N VAL A 211 -15.67 -13.10 -1.70
CA VAL A 211 -16.18 -14.30 -2.36
C VAL A 211 -15.30 -15.51 -2.06
N LEU A 212 -13.97 -15.34 -2.05
CA LEU A 212 -13.04 -16.40 -1.67
C LEU A 212 -13.21 -16.82 -0.21
N ALA A 213 -13.36 -15.87 0.70
CA ALA A 213 -13.60 -16.14 2.12
C ALA A 213 -14.92 -16.92 2.32
N LEU A 214 -16.00 -16.49 1.66
CA LEU A 214 -17.29 -17.18 1.70
C LEU A 214 -17.20 -18.60 1.11
N GLY A 215 -16.56 -18.75 -0.05
CA GLY A 215 -16.32 -20.05 -0.67
C GLY A 215 -15.52 -20.99 0.24
N PHE A 216 -14.48 -20.47 0.90
CA PHE A 216 -13.67 -21.24 1.85
C PHE A 216 -14.49 -21.67 3.07
N THR A 217 -15.29 -20.78 3.66
CA THR A 217 -16.17 -21.14 4.79
C THR A 217 -17.21 -22.18 4.42
N PHE A 218 -17.76 -22.11 3.21
CA PHE A 218 -18.73 -23.09 2.71
C PHE A 218 -18.10 -24.48 2.56
N LEU A 219 -16.93 -24.57 1.91
CA LEU A 219 -16.18 -25.82 1.77
C LEU A 219 -15.76 -26.40 3.12
N TYR A 220 -15.32 -25.56 4.05
CA TYR A 220 -14.95 -25.97 5.40
C TYR A 220 -16.15 -26.52 6.18
N SER A 221 -17.34 -25.89 6.04
CA SER A 221 -18.58 -26.36 6.66
C SER A 221 -19.04 -27.72 6.10
N MET A 222 -18.90 -27.93 4.79
CA MET A 222 -19.21 -29.23 4.17
C MET A 222 -18.27 -30.32 4.68
N ASN A 223 -16.99 -30.01 4.88
CA ASN A 223 -16.03 -30.97 5.41
C ASN A 223 -16.33 -31.34 6.87
N GLN A 224 -16.72 -30.36 7.71
CA GLN A 224 -17.13 -30.64 9.10
C GLN A 224 -18.44 -31.42 9.18
N ALA A 225 -19.38 -31.19 8.25
CA ALA A 225 -20.61 -31.98 8.17
C ALA A 225 -20.32 -33.46 7.87
N ASN A 226 -19.27 -33.76 7.10
CA ASN A 226 -18.84 -35.13 6.84
C ASN A 226 -18.16 -35.76 8.07
N GLN A 227 -17.28 -35.04 8.78
CA GLN A 227 -16.64 -35.55 10.00
C GLN A 227 -17.64 -35.84 11.13
N SER A 228 -18.70 -35.03 11.22
CA SER A 228 -19.77 -35.23 12.21
C SER A 228 -20.62 -36.47 11.93
N ARG A 229 -20.65 -36.96 10.68
CA ARG A 229 -21.34 -38.20 10.32
C ARG A 229 -20.52 -39.41 10.76
N GLU A 230 -19.23 -39.41 10.45
CA GLU A 230 -18.30 -40.47 10.86
C GLU A 230 -18.24 -40.62 12.38
N LEU A 231 -18.20 -39.51 13.13
CA LEU A 231 -18.21 -39.56 14.59
C LEU A 231 -19.53 -40.09 15.16
N ARG A 232 -20.67 -39.81 14.50
CA ARG A 232 -21.98 -40.36 14.91
C ARG A 232 -22.09 -41.84 14.62
N ASP A 233 -21.52 -42.31 13.51
CA ASP A 233 -21.52 -43.72 13.16
C ASP A 233 -20.68 -44.53 14.16
N VAL A 234 -19.52 -44.02 14.59
CA VAL A 234 -18.70 -44.64 15.65
C VAL A 234 -19.42 -44.65 17.01
N VAL A 235 -20.09 -43.56 17.39
CA VAL A 235 -20.89 -43.52 18.63
C VAL A 235 -22.04 -44.53 18.58
N ARG A 236 -22.68 -44.69 17.43
CA ARG A 236 -23.78 -45.63 17.24
C ARG A 236 -23.33 -47.09 17.28
N GLU A 237 -22.15 -47.38 16.74
CA GLU A 237 -21.50 -48.69 16.83
C GLU A 237 -21.15 -49.03 18.28
N LEU A 238 -20.58 -48.07 19.03
CA LEU A 238 -20.29 -48.23 20.45
C LEU A 238 -21.56 -48.42 21.30
N GLU A 239 -22.65 -47.71 21.01
CA GLU A 239 -23.94 -47.91 21.70
C GLU A 239 -24.54 -49.29 21.42
N GLN A 240 -24.38 -49.82 20.20
CA GLN A 240 -24.83 -51.16 19.85
C GLN A 240 -24.00 -52.25 20.54
N GLU A 241 -22.68 -52.07 20.61
CA GLU A 241 -21.78 -52.99 21.30
C GLU A 241 -22.03 -52.97 22.83
N TYR A 242 -22.26 -51.78 23.40
CA TYR A 242 -22.61 -51.61 24.81
C TYR A 242 -23.98 -52.22 25.14
N GLY A 243 -24.98 -52.02 24.27
CA GLY A 243 -26.30 -52.63 24.40
C GLY A 243 -26.24 -54.15 24.37
N ALA A 244 -25.45 -54.74 23.47
CA ALA A 244 -25.25 -56.18 23.37
C ALA A 244 -24.49 -56.77 24.57
N ALA A 245 -23.53 -56.03 25.13
CA ALA A 245 -22.84 -56.43 26.35
C ALA A 245 -23.78 -56.42 27.57
N HIS A 246 -24.67 -55.42 27.67
CA HIS A 246 -25.66 -55.34 28.76
C HIS A 246 -26.67 -56.49 28.72
N THR A 247 -27.13 -56.91 27.54
CA THR A 247 -28.00 -58.10 27.41
C THR A 247 -27.28 -59.38 27.82
N ARG A 248 -26.00 -59.55 27.46
CA ARG A 248 -25.22 -60.73 27.87
C ARG A 248 -24.99 -60.78 29.39
N ILE A 249 -24.77 -59.64 30.02
CA ILE A 249 -24.64 -59.54 31.49
C ILE A 249 -25.99 -59.80 32.16
N ALA A 250 -27.10 -59.31 31.61
CA ALA A 250 -28.44 -59.58 32.13
C ALA A 250 -28.85 -61.06 31.98
N GLU A 251 -28.50 -61.70 30.86
CA GLU A 251 -28.71 -63.13 30.62
C GLU A 251 -27.82 -63.99 31.53
N GLY A 252 -26.55 -63.62 31.72
CA GLY A 252 -25.63 -64.29 32.64
C GLY A 252 -26.03 -64.15 34.10
N ALA A 253 -26.49 -62.96 34.52
CA ALA A 253 -27.02 -62.74 35.87
C ALA A 253 -28.33 -63.51 36.11
N GLY A 254 -29.19 -63.63 35.08
CA GLY A 254 -30.41 -64.44 35.12
C GLY A 254 -30.12 -65.94 35.26
N GLN A 255 -29.07 -66.45 34.60
CA GLN A 255 -28.63 -67.84 34.75
C GLN A 255 -27.96 -68.10 36.11
N ALA A 256 -27.11 -67.19 36.58
CA ALA A 256 -26.48 -67.30 37.91
C ALA A 256 -27.50 -67.26 39.07
N LEU A 257 -28.60 -66.52 38.90
CA LEU A 257 -29.72 -66.48 39.86
C LEU A 257 -30.59 -67.75 39.83
N ALA A 258 -30.57 -68.52 38.74
CA ALA A 258 -31.34 -69.77 38.61
C ALA A 258 -30.66 -70.97 39.28
N ASP A 259 -29.31 -70.97 39.35
CA ASP A 259 -28.55 -72.15 39.79
C ASP A 259 -28.19 -72.19 41.29
N SER A 260 -28.21 -71.07 42.02
CA SER A 260 -27.96 -71.09 43.48
C SER A 260 -28.37 -69.81 44.21
N PRO A 261 -29.32 -69.85 45.17
CA PRO A 261 -29.77 -68.68 45.94
C PRO A 261 -28.72 -68.06 46.90
N TYR A 262 -27.54 -68.69 47.04
CA TYR A 262 -26.46 -68.22 47.93
C TYR A 262 -25.17 -67.83 47.19
N ALA A 263 -25.14 -67.92 45.85
CA ALA A 263 -24.00 -67.45 45.05
C ALA A 263 -23.98 -65.92 44.88
N THR A 264 -24.93 -65.22 45.50
CA THR A 264 -25.19 -63.79 45.32
C THR A 264 -24.02 -62.91 45.74
N PHE A 265 -23.19 -63.32 46.71
CA PHE A 265 -22.09 -62.48 47.18
C PHE A 265 -20.81 -62.63 46.34
N GLN A 266 -20.52 -63.83 45.82
CA GLN A 266 -19.35 -64.04 44.95
C GLN A 266 -19.61 -63.56 43.52
N GLY A 267 -20.79 -63.85 42.95
CA GLY A 267 -21.17 -63.39 41.61
C GLY A 267 -21.32 -61.87 41.50
N LEU A 268 -21.82 -61.19 42.55
CA LEU A 268 -21.82 -59.73 42.61
C LEU A 268 -20.40 -59.16 42.68
N SER A 269 -19.49 -59.78 43.44
CA SER A 269 -18.09 -59.31 43.50
C SER A 269 -17.31 -59.55 42.20
N GLU A 270 -17.67 -60.58 41.43
CA GLU A 270 -17.13 -60.81 40.09
C GLU A 270 -17.74 -59.87 39.05
N LEU A 271 -19.05 -59.58 39.11
CA LEU A 271 -19.68 -58.55 38.29
C LEU A 271 -19.17 -57.15 38.60
N GLU A 272 -18.89 -56.83 39.88
CA GLU A 272 -18.35 -55.54 40.32
C GLU A 272 -16.87 -55.40 39.91
N ARG A 273 -16.14 -56.53 39.84
CA ARG A 273 -14.82 -56.58 39.21
C ARG A 273 -14.90 -56.41 37.70
N GLU A 274 -15.79 -57.10 37.00
CA GLU A 274 -15.93 -56.97 35.55
C GLU A 274 -16.42 -55.58 35.15
N THR A 275 -17.36 -54.98 35.90
CA THR A 275 -17.82 -53.60 35.66
C THR A 275 -16.73 -52.57 35.99
N MET A 276 -15.93 -52.76 37.03
CA MET A 276 -14.71 -51.95 37.25
C MET A 276 -13.69 -52.14 36.12
N THR A 277 -13.55 -53.34 35.58
CA THR A 277 -12.62 -53.62 34.47
C THR A 277 -13.09 -52.94 33.18
N VAL A 278 -14.40 -52.89 32.94
CA VAL A 278 -15.00 -52.21 31.78
C VAL A 278 -14.96 -50.68 31.94
N GLU A 279 -15.24 -50.11 33.11
CA GLU A 279 -15.02 -48.68 33.35
C GLU A 279 -13.54 -48.30 33.23
N GLN A 280 -12.64 -49.17 33.67
CA GLN A 280 -11.21 -48.98 33.53
C GLN A 280 -10.79 -49.08 32.05
N MET A 281 -11.34 -50.02 31.27
CA MET A 281 -11.14 -50.10 29.82
C MET A 281 -11.73 -48.90 29.08
N ILE A 282 -12.88 -48.36 29.50
CA ILE A 282 -13.48 -47.14 28.93
C ILE A 282 -12.62 -45.91 29.26
N ARG A 283 -12.12 -45.79 30.50
CA ARG A 283 -11.18 -44.73 30.86
C ARG A 283 -9.87 -44.86 30.09
N GLU A 284 -9.31 -46.05 29.96
CA GLU A 284 -8.08 -46.30 29.21
C GLU A 284 -8.27 -46.04 27.72
N GLY A 285 -9.38 -46.50 27.12
CA GLY A 285 -9.74 -46.24 25.72
C GLY A 285 -10.00 -44.77 25.40
N ALA A 286 -10.72 -44.06 26.28
CA ALA A 286 -10.92 -42.61 26.16
C ALA A 286 -9.60 -41.83 26.33
N GLN A 287 -8.74 -42.24 27.27
CA GLN A 287 -7.42 -41.64 27.46
C GLN A 287 -6.48 -41.92 26.28
N LEU A 288 -6.52 -43.12 25.68
CA LEU A 288 -5.79 -43.49 24.46
C LEU A 288 -6.26 -42.66 23.26
N SER A 289 -7.58 -42.45 23.11
CA SER A 289 -8.15 -41.61 22.06
C SER A 289 -7.73 -40.14 22.18
N ILE A 290 -7.76 -39.59 23.40
CA ILE A 290 -7.36 -38.21 23.68
C ILE A 290 -5.85 -38.01 23.51
N ALA A 291 -5.03 -38.97 23.98
CA ALA A 291 -3.59 -38.97 23.77
C ALA A 291 -3.23 -39.03 22.27
N GLY A 292 -3.93 -39.89 21.51
CA GLY A 292 -3.79 -39.96 20.05
C GLY A 292 -4.22 -38.67 19.34
N ALA A 293 -5.27 -37.99 19.82
CA ALA A 293 -5.69 -36.71 19.28
C ALA A 293 -4.68 -35.59 19.57
N ALA A 294 -4.10 -35.54 20.77
CA ALA A 294 -3.03 -34.60 21.12
C ALA A 294 -1.77 -34.82 20.29
N ALA A 295 -1.35 -36.08 20.12
CA ALA A 295 -0.21 -36.43 19.28
C ALA A 295 -0.41 -36.02 17.81
N ARG A 296 -1.61 -36.23 17.25
CA ARG A 296 -1.94 -35.81 15.88
C ARG A 296 -1.93 -34.28 15.69
N ARG A 297 -2.36 -33.51 16.70
CA ARG A 297 -2.29 -32.04 16.66
C ARG A 297 -0.85 -31.53 16.65
N VAL A 298 0.01 -32.11 17.49
CA VAL A 298 1.43 -31.76 17.49
C VAL A 298 2.11 -32.22 16.21
N GLN A 299 1.81 -33.42 15.73
CA GLN A 299 2.32 -33.93 14.44
C GLN A 299 1.96 -33.01 13.27
N ALA A 300 0.76 -32.42 13.26
CA ALA A 300 0.35 -31.46 12.24
C ALA A 300 1.07 -30.10 12.35
N HIS A 301 1.58 -29.74 13.53
CA HIS A 301 2.33 -28.49 13.78
C HIS A 301 3.84 -28.62 13.56
N ILE A 302 4.39 -29.84 13.58
CA ILE A 302 5.83 -30.07 13.39
C ILE A 302 6.36 -29.56 12.03
N PRO A 303 5.69 -29.78 10.88
CA PRO A 303 6.18 -29.29 9.58
C PRO A 303 6.22 -27.76 9.50
N THR A 304 5.24 -27.08 10.12
CA THR A 304 5.09 -25.63 10.11
C THR A 304 6.14 -24.91 10.95
N LEU A 305 6.62 -25.55 12.01
CA LEU A 305 7.62 -24.96 12.88
C LEU A 305 9.05 -25.06 12.31
N LEU A 306 9.35 -26.07 11.46
CA LEU A 306 10.75 -26.54 11.32
C LEU A 306 11.21 -26.94 9.91
N GLY A 307 10.35 -26.87 8.89
CA GLY A 307 10.77 -27.15 7.51
C GLY A 307 11.06 -28.64 7.21
N ALA A 308 11.41 -28.93 5.95
CA ALA A 308 11.26 -30.23 5.29
C ALA A 308 12.21 -31.38 5.71
N ASN A 309 12.93 -31.30 6.84
CA ASN A 309 14.07 -32.20 7.14
C ASN A 309 13.88 -33.11 8.39
N MET A 310 12.65 -33.44 8.76
CA MET A 310 12.35 -34.38 9.86
C MET A 310 11.54 -35.58 9.38
N THR A 311 11.88 -36.76 9.90
CA THR A 311 11.13 -38.00 9.69
C THR A 311 10.66 -38.56 11.02
N LEU A 312 9.37 -38.87 11.09
CA LEU A 312 8.78 -39.54 12.24
C LEU A 312 9.23 -41.00 12.25
N GLU A 313 9.90 -41.46 13.31
CA GLU A 313 10.32 -42.86 13.40
C GLU A 313 9.24 -43.72 14.05
N SER A 314 8.71 -43.28 15.19
CA SER A 314 7.72 -44.08 15.92
C SER A 314 6.90 -43.23 16.88
N TYR A 315 5.66 -43.68 17.10
CA TYR A 315 4.76 -43.17 18.12
C TYR A 315 4.32 -44.35 19.00
N LEU A 316 4.53 -44.21 20.29
CA LEU A 316 4.18 -45.24 21.27
C LEU A 316 3.48 -44.57 22.47
N VAL A 317 2.37 -45.16 22.92
CA VAL A 317 1.69 -44.72 24.14
C VAL A 317 2.02 -45.73 25.22
N GLU A 318 2.73 -45.30 26.27
CA GLU A 318 3.10 -46.15 27.39
C GLU A 318 2.55 -45.59 28.70
N GLN A 319 2.32 -46.46 29.68
CA GLN A 319 2.11 -46.01 31.06
C GLN A 319 3.47 -45.58 31.64
N GLY A 320 3.58 -44.33 32.05
CA GLY A 320 4.81 -43.74 32.57
C GLY A 320 4.58 -42.93 33.84
N GLU A 321 5.66 -42.48 34.44
CA GLU A 321 5.61 -41.59 35.60
C GLU A 321 6.23 -40.25 35.24
N TYR A 322 5.42 -39.19 35.26
CA TYR A 322 5.87 -37.84 34.97
C TYR A 322 5.70 -36.96 36.22
N GLN A 323 6.82 -36.42 36.72
CA GLN A 323 6.89 -35.65 37.98
C GLN A 323 6.24 -36.37 39.19
N GLY A 324 6.49 -37.67 39.34
CA GLY A 324 5.99 -38.47 40.48
C GLY A 324 4.50 -38.81 40.44
N LYS A 325 3.84 -38.62 39.28
CA LYS A 325 2.46 -39.05 39.04
C LYS A 325 2.43 -40.11 37.95
N LYS A 326 1.92 -41.30 38.28
CA LYS A 326 1.67 -42.39 37.33
C LYS A 326 0.51 -42.01 36.41
N GLY A 327 0.71 -42.08 35.10
CA GLY A 327 -0.31 -41.78 34.09
C GLY A 327 0.11 -42.22 32.69
N LEU A 328 -0.80 -42.17 31.72
CA LEU A 328 -0.47 -42.44 30.32
C LEU A 328 0.37 -41.27 29.78
N VAL A 329 1.57 -41.58 29.28
CA VAL A 329 2.46 -40.60 28.66
C VAL A 329 2.69 -41.03 27.23
N GLY A 330 2.23 -40.20 26.28
CA GLY A 330 2.55 -40.41 24.87
C GLY A 330 4.03 -40.12 24.62
N ARG A 331 4.74 -41.06 24.01
CA ARG A 331 6.14 -40.95 23.62
C ARG A 331 6.21 -40.83 22.10
N LEU A 332 6.66 -39.67 21.61
CA LEU A 332 6.95 -39.49 20.18
C LEU A 332 8.46 -39.43 19.97
N THR A 333 8.98 -40.33 19.12
CA THR A 333 10.38 -40.32 18.71
C THR A 333 10.49 -39.72 17.32
N VAL A 334 11.16 -38.58 17.25
CA VAL A 334 11.38 -37.85 16.00
C VAL A 334 12.87 -37.87 15.68
N SER A 335 13.20 -38.23 14.45
CA SER A 335 14.56 -38.15 13.92
C SER A 335 14.69 -36.94 13.01
N TYR A 336 15.74 -36.17 13.23
CA TYR A 336 16.02 -34.99 12.41
C TYR A 336 17.48 -34.95 11.98
N ARG A 337 17.72 -34.42 10.76
CA ARG A 337 19.07 -34.13 10.29
C ARG A 337 19.39 -32.66 10.54
N PRO A 338 20.31 -32.33 11.46
CA PRO A 338 20.72 -30.95 11.67
C PRO A 338 21.38 -30.41 10.39
N ASN A 339 21.07 -29.16 10.04
CA ASN A 339 21.76 -28.48 8.95
C ASN A 339 23.16 -28.05 9.42
N ALA A 340 24.20 -28.27 8.61
CA ALA A 340 25.61 -28.06 8.96
C ALA A 340 25.94 -26.62 9.42
N ASN A 341 25.07 -25.64 9.11
CA ASN A 341 25.25 -24.23 9.47
C ASN A 341 24.58 -23.80 10.79
N SER A 342 23.89 -24.69 11.51
CA SER A 342 23.19 -24.34 12.76
C SER A 342 23.69 -25.15 13.95
N SER A 343 24.72 -24.65 14.63
CA SER A 343 25.34 -25.28 15.80
C SER A 343 24.44 -25.39 17.04
N ASN A 344 23.21 -24.88 17.02
CA ASN A 344 22.31 -24.88 18.18
C ASN A 344 20.84 -25.24 17.84
N MET A 345 20.60 -25.92 16.72
CA MET A 345 19.24 -26.23 16.24
C MET A 345 18.45 -27.10 17.23
N GLY A 346 19.12 -28.02 17.93
CA GLY A 346 18.49 -28.87 18.95
C GLY A 346 17.95 -28.08 20.14
N GLY A 347 18.67 -27.06 20.60
CA GLY A 347 18.24 -26.19 21.70
C GLY A 347 17.06 -25.29 21.32
N THR A 348 17.07 -24.73 20.11
CA THR A 348 15.96 -23.92 19.58
C THR A 348 14.71 -24.78 19.40
N LEU A 349 14.87 -26.00 18.88
CA LEU A 349 13.79 -26.96 18.68
C LEU A 349 13.16 -27.37 20.02
N LYS A 350 14.00 -27.70 21.01
CA LYS A 350 13.56 -28.01 22.37
C LYS A 350 12.74 -26.87 22.96
N SER A 351 13.24 -25.63 22.87
CA SER A 351 12.58 -24.45 23.44
C SER A 351 11.22 -24.15 22.77
N ALA A 352 11.13 -24.31 21.45
CA ALA A 352 9.89 -24.10 20.71
C ALA A 352 8.82 -25.16 21.05
N LEU A 353 9.23 -26.43 21.20
CA LEU A 353 8.33 -27.52 21.52
C LEU A 353 7.90 -27.50 22.99
N GLU A 354 8.78 -27.14 23.92
CA GLU A 354 8.43 -26.96 25.34
C GLU A 354 7.43 -25.80 25.56
N GLY A 355 7.35 -24.84 24.63
CA GLY A 355 6.34 -23.79 24.64
C GLY A 355 4.94 -24.23 24.17
N HIS A 356 4.79 -25.45 23.62
CA HIS A 356 3.51 -25.92 23.11
C HIS A 356 2.60 -26.41 24.26
N PRO A 357 1.32 -26.02 24.33
CA PRO A 357 0.44 -26.29 25.47
C PRO A 357 0.24 -27.78 25.77
N ASP A 358 0.31 -28.62 24.74
CA ASP A 358 0.14 -30.08 24.83
C ASP A 358 1.45 -30.84 25.17
N VAL A 359 2.60 -30.18 25.17
CA VAL A 359 3.91 -30.81 25.43
C VAL A 359 4.25 -30.71 26.91
N ALA A 360 4.63 -31.84 27.51
CA ALA A 360 5.05 -31.93 28.91
C ALA A 360 6.55 -31.68 29.07
N SER A 361 7.37 -32.35 28.27
CA SER A 361 8.83 -32.18 28.29
C SER A 361 9.44 -32.74 27.02
N VAL A 362 10.61 -32.23 26.67
CA VAL A 362 11.37 -32.68 25.52
C VAL A 362 12.76 -33.13 25.97
N VAL A 363 13.12 -34.37 25.65
CA VAL A 363 14.42 -34.95 25.96
C VAL A 363 15.18 -35.14 24.66
N LEU A 364 16.33 -34.48 24.55
CA LEU A 364 17.29 -34.68 23.47
C LEU A 364 18.13 -35.93 23.79
N ILE A 365 18.21 -36.85 22.84
CA ILE A 365 19.11 -37.99 22.91
C ILE A 365 20.23 -37.72 21.91
N GLU A 366 21.37 -37.27 22.41
CA GLU A 366 22.57 -37.11 21.60
C GLU A 366 23.25 -38.48 21.46
N ASP A 367 23.50 -38.89 20.21
CA ASP A 367 24.35 -40.07 19.95
C ASP A 367 25.77 -39.76 20.46
N GLY A 368 26.36 -40.72 21.16
CA GLY A 368 27.58 -40.53 21.97
C GLY A 368 28.79 -39.93 21.23
N PRO A 369 29.80 -39.45 21.98
CA PRO A 369 30.92 -38.70 21.41
C PRO A 369 31.75 -39.57 20.46
N GLY A 370 31.74 -39.23 19.16
CA GLY A 370 32.62 -39.86 18.17
C GLY A 370 32.09 -40.03 16.76
N ILE A 371 30.88 -39.56 16.42
CA ILE A 371 30.28 -39.75 15.09
C ILE A 371 30.29 -38.44 14.28
N ASP A 372 30.67 -38.53 13.01
CA ASP A 372 30.78 -37.44 12.05
C ASP A 372 29.43 -36.68 11.90
N LEU A 373 29.42 -35.40 12.29
CA LEU A 373 28.23 -34.54 12.38
C LEU A 373 27.46 -34.40 11.06
N ALA A 374 28.11 -34.62 9.92
CA ALA A 374 27.48 -34.54 8.60
C ALA A 374 26.52 -35.70 8.30
N SER A 375 26.59 -36.80 9.05
CA SER A 375 25.77 -38.01 8.82
C SER A 375 24.91 -38.43 10.01
N SER A 376 25.04 -37.74 11.14
CA SER A 376 24.40 -38.12 12.40
C SER A 376 22.92 -37.73 12.43
N VAL A 377 22.04 -38.70 12.73
CA VAL A 377 20.60 -38.49 12.88
C VAL A 377 20.33 -38.25 14.36
N ALA A 378 20.01 -37.01 14.74
CA ALA A 378 19.70 -36.70 16.12
C ALA A 378 18.28 -37.17 16.46
N LYS A 379 18.12 -37.80 17.63
CA LYS A 379 16.83 -38.30 18.12
C LYS A 379 16.29 -37.41 19.23
N MET A 380 15.00 -37.09 19.13
CA MET A 380 14.29 -36.34 20.15
C MET A 380 13.08 -37.13 20.63
N VAL A 381 12.92 -37.22 21.94
CA VAL A 381 11.76 -37.83 22.58
C VAL A 381 10.89 -36.73 23.19
N ILE A 382 9.65 -36.67 22.73
CA ILE A 382 8.66 -35.68 23.18
C ILE A 382 7.63 -36.41 24.03
N TYR A 383 7.40 -35.90 25.24
CA TYR A 383 6.38 -36.39 26.17
C TYR A 383 5.21 -35.42 26.18
N PHE A 384 3.98 -35.93 26.13
CA PHE A 384 2.75 -35.11 26.13
C PHE A 384 2.04 -35.11 27.47
N LYS A 385 1.35 -34.00 27.79
CA LYS A 385 0.44 -33.96 28.94
C LYS A 385 -0.87 -34.65 28.54
N ALA A 386 -1.12 -35.84 29.08
CA ALA A 386 -2.46 -36.40 29.02
C ALA A 386 -3.38 -35.57 29.94
N PRO A 387 -4.48 -34.97 29.44
CA PRO A 387 -5.41 -34.28 30.30
C PRO A 387 -6.03 -35.29 31.28
N THR A 388 -5.93 -35.00 32.57
CA THR A 388 -6.55 -35.84 33.59
C THR A 388 -8.07 -35.67 33.46
N LEU A 389 -8.75 -36.70 32.95
CA LEU A 389 -10.20 -36.76 32.95
C LEU A 389 -10.68 -36.81 34.40
N ARG A 390 -11.08 -35.65 34.94
CA ARG A 390 -11.91 -35.61 36.15
C ARG A 390 -13.33 -35.87 35.67
N ILE A 391 -13.78 -37.11 35.81
CA ILE A 391 -15.18 -37.45 35.59
C ILE A 391 -15.98 -36.65 36.62
N LEU A 392 -16.78 -35.69 36.16
CA LEU A 392 -17.75 -34.97 36.98
C LEU A 392 -18.87 -35.96 37.33
N GLY A 393 -18.66 -36.69 38.42
CA GLY A 393 -19.55 -37.75 38.87
C GLY A 393 -19.34 -38.19 40.31
N GLU A 394 -18.80 -37.34 41.18
CA GLU A 394 -18.92 -37.51 42.64
C GLU A 394 -19.81 -36.39 43.18
N SER A 395 -21.12 -36.60 43.08
CA SER A 395 -22.08 -35.97 43.99
C SER A 395 -22.03 -36.75 45.29
N LYS A 396 -21.80 -36.05 46.41
CA LYS A 396 -22.33 -36.51 47.70
C LYS A 396 -23.85 -36.56 47.67
#